data_AF-A0A2E0Z304-F1
#
_entry.id   AF-A0A2E0Z304-F1
#
_cell.length_a   1.000
_cell.length_b   1.000
_cell.length_c   1.000
_cell.angle_alpha   90.00
_cell.angle_beta   90.00
_cell.angle_gamma   90.00
#
_symmetry.space_group_name_H-M   'P 1'
#
loop_
_entity.id
_entity.type
_entity.pdbx_description
1 polymer ?
#
loop_
_entity_poly.entity_id
_entity_poly.type
_entity_poly.pdbx_seq_one_letter_code
_entity_poly.pdbx_strand_id
1 'polypeptide(L)'
;MKRIFHRHRSMLVQLAIGAFLGVLLLHPLTMLVFYFEFNEELAAPYSNALSFMANRLQTSTFQELVPMNAVFAVLGAGLGVVIFFYNRIIETEQRRAQWLERELNVNLPGLIATGENERLEFKSTLRWNLREKRADKALEQVIVKSIAGLMNHRGGSLLIGVSDTGDAVGISADCETLRHKNADGFERALMDIVRSC
;
A
#
# COMPACT_ATOMS: atom_id res chain seq x y z
N MET A 1 5.66 -17.70 3.34
CA MET A 1 5.00 -18.07 4.63
C MET A 1 4.73 -16.87 5.57
N LYS A 2 5.70 -15.98 5.83
CA LYS A 2 5.52 -14.84 6.78
C LYS A 2 4.38 -13.85 6.46
N ARG A 3 4.09 -13.56 5.17
CA ARG A 3 3.00 -12.64 4.77
C ARG A 3 1.59 -13.17 5.05
N ILE A 4 1.38 -14.50 5.00
CA ILE A 4 0.08 -15.11 5.27
C ILE A 4 -0.22 -15.02 6.77
N PHE A 5 0.79 -15.23 7.62
CA PHE A 5 0.63 -15.15 9.07
C PHE A 5 0.30 -13.73 9.56
N HIS A 6 0.92 -12.70 8.98
CA HIS A 6 0.60 -11.30 9.34
C HIS A 6 -0.82 -10.90 8.90
N ARG A 7 -1.27 -11.44 7.76
CA ARG A 7 -2.61 -11.21 7.19
C ARG A 7 -3.74 -11.83 8.02
N HIS A 8 -3.53 -13.01 8.60
CA HIS A 8 -4.54 -13.61 9.49
C HIS A 8 -4.63 -12.88 10.83
N ARG A 9 -3.51 -12.33 11.33
CA ARG A 9 -3.50 -11.52 12.55
C ARG A 9 -4.27 -10.22 12.41
N SER A 10 -4.18 -9.50 11.29
CA SER A 10 -4.92 -8.24 11.10
C SER A 10 -6.44 -8.46 11.00
N MET A 11 -6.88 -9.55 10.36
CA MET A 11 -8.30 -9.90 10.26
C MET A 11 -8.91 -10.25 11.62
N LEU A 12 -8.22 -11.07 12.42
CA LEU A 12 -8.70 -11.44 13.76
C LEU A 12 -8.79 -10.23 14.69
N VAL A 13 -7.84 -9.29 14.59
CA VAL A 13 -7.86 -8.05 15.38
C VAL A 13 -9.04 -7.15 14.99
N GLN A 14 -9.32 -6.96 13.69
CA GLN A 14 -10.45 -6.14 13.25
C GLN A 14 -11.81 -6.76 13.60
N LEU A 15 -11.92 -8.09 13.55
CA LEU A 15 -13.12 -8.80 13.97
C LEU A 15 -13.35 -8.67 15.48
N ALA A 16 -12.30 -8.82 16.29
CA ALA A 16 -12.38 -8.65 17.74
C ALA A 16 -12.74 -7.20 18.14
N ILE A 17 -12.12 -6.22 17.48
CA ILE A 17 -12.44 -4.79 17.69
C ILE A 17 -13.89 -4.49 17.30
N GLY A 18 -14.35 -5.01 16.16
CA GLY A 18 -15.74 -4.85 15.70
C GLY A 18 -16.75 -5.46 16.65
N ALA A 19 -16.50 -6.69 17.14
CA ALA A 19 -17.35 -7.34 18.14
C ALA A 19 -17.42 -6.55 19.45
N PHE A 20 -16.27 -6.08 19.94
CA PHE A 20 -16.18 -5.27 21.16
C PHE A 20 -16.92 -3.93 21.02
N LEU A 21 -16.69 -3.20 19.93
CA LEU A 21 -17.39 -1.95 19.64
C LEU A 21 -18.89 -2.15 19.46
N GLY A 22 -19.31 -3.25 18.82
CA GLY A 22 -20.72 -3.60 18.65
C GLY A 22 -21.44 -3.74 19.98
N VAL A 23 -20.87 -4.48 20.93
CA VAL A 23 -21.45 -4.61 22.28
C VAL A 23 -21.41 -3.28 23.03
N LEU A 24 -20.29 -2.55 22.97
CA LEU A 24 -20.11 -1.28 23.66
C LEU A 24 -21.12 -0.20 23.21
N LEU A 25 -21.50 -0.18 21.94
CA LEU A 25 -22.43 0.81 21.38
C LEU A 25 -23.90 0.36 21.45
N LEU A 26 -24.19 -0.89 21.06
CA LEU A 26 -25.59 -1.36 20.94
C LEU A 26 -26.22 -1.64 22.30
N HIS A 27 -25.45 -2.10 23.28
CA HIS A 27 -25.97 -2.37 24.62
C HIS A 27 -26.51 -1.11 25.34
N PRO A 28 -25.75 -0.01 25.50
CA PRO A 28 -26.31 1.21 26.10
C PRO A 28 -27.39 1.85 25.25
N LEU A 29 -27.32 1.72 23.92
CA LEU A 29 -28.35 2.24 23.02
C LEU A 29 -29.70 1.55 23.20
N THR A 30 -29.70 0.21 23.26
CA THR A 30 -30.94 -0.56 23.47
C THR A 30 -31.52 -0.34 24.86
N MET A 31 -30.67 -0.16 25.87
CA MET A 31 -31.09 0.24 27.21
C MET A 31 -31.76 1.62 27.23
N LEU A 32 -31.26 2.56 26.43
CA LEU A 32 -31.84 3.89 26.30
C LEU A 32 -33.17 3.86 25.55
N VAL A 33 -33.25 3.12 24.43
CA VAL A 33 -34.50 2.91 23.69
C VAL A 33 -35.56 2.25 24.59
N PHE A 34 -35.18 1.21 25.32
CA PHE A 34 -36.08 0.52 26.25
C PHE A 34 -36.56 1.43 27.38
N TYR A 35 -35.68 2.28 27.92
CA TYR A 35 -36.05 3.27 28.93
C TYR A 35 -37.09 4.25 28.38
N PHE A 36 -36.93 4.77 27.16
CA PHE A 36 -37.91 5.70 26.58
C PHE A 36 -39.23 5.03 26.20
N GLU A 37 -39.19 3.81 25.66
CA GLU A 37 -40.37 3.10 25.18
C GLU A 37 -41.25 2.58 26.33
N PHE A 38 -40.63 2.04 27.39
CA PHE A 38 -41.36 1.38 28.47
C PHE A 38 -41.38 2.17 29.79
N ASN A 39 -40.93 3.44 29.80
CA ASN A 39 -40.87 4.25 31.04
C ASN A 39 -42.22 4.31 31.77
N GLU A 40 -43.31 4.41 31.01
CA GLU A 40 -44.66 4.52 31.57
C GLU A 40 -45.21 3.19 32.11
N GLU A 41 -44.84 2.05 31.52
CA GLU A 41 -45.31 0.72 31.94
C GLU A 41 -44.52 0.15 33.13
N LEU A 42 -43.24 0.49 33.27
CA LEU A 42 -42.39 -0.09 34.32
C LEU A 42 -42.59 0.49 35.72
N ALA A 43 -43.44 1.52 35.89
CA ALA A 43 -43.64 2.23 37.17
C ALA A 43 -42.31 2.51 37.90
N ALA A 44 -41.27 2.82 37.13
CA ALA A 44 -39.90 2.71 37.60
C ALA A 44 -39.55 3.93 38.48
N PRO A 45 -39.01 3.74 39.71
CA PRO A 45 -38.71 4.83 40.64
C PRO A 45 -37.41 5.56 40.27
N TYR A 46 -37.14 5.75 38.98
CA TYR A 46 -35.90 6.37 38.48
C TYR A 46 -36.21 7.69 37.80
N SER A 47 -35.63 8.76 38.34
CA SER A 47 -35.81 10.12 37.81
C SER A 47 -35.09 10.39 36.49
N ASN A 48 -34.11 9.56 36.12
CA ASN A 48 -33.25 9.78 34.96
C ASN A 48 -32.80 8.45 34.31
N ALA A 49 -32.55 8.48 32.99
CA ALA A 49 -32.03 7.33 32.25
C ALA A 49 -30.68 6.83 32.80
N LEU A 50 -29.84 7.73 33.29
CA LEU A 50 -28.52 7.39 33.85
C LEU A 50 -28.62 6.53 35.11
N SER A 51 -29.60 6.78 35.99
CA SER A 51 -29.78 5.99 37.22
C SER A 51 -30.38 4.61 36.92
N PHE A 52 -31.26 4.53 35.91
CA PHE A 52 -31.75 3.26 35.38
C PHE A 52 -30.59 2.41 34.80
N MET A 53 -29.73 3.02 33.97
CA MET A 53 -28.55 2.33 33.42
C MET A 53 -27.57 1.88 34.51
N ALA A 54 -27.28 2.73 35.50
CA ALA A 54 -26.41 2.41 36.62
C ALA A 54 -26.98 1.26 37.47
N ASN A 55 -28.29 1.28 37.74
CA ASN A 55 -28.96 0.20 38.46
C ASN A 55 -28.89 -1.12 37.69
N ARG A 56 -29.14 -1.10 36.37
CA ARG A 56 -29.07 -2.32 35.54
C ARG A 56 -27.65 -2.92 35.53
N LEU A 57 -26.61 -2.07 35.46
CA LEU A 57 -25.22 -2.52 35.54
C LEU A 57 -24.88 -3.20 36.87
N GLN A 58 -25.51 -2.77 37.97
CA GLN A 58 -25.24 -3.28 39.32
C GLN A 58 -26.08 -4.51 39.68
N THR A 59 -27.31 -4.60 39.16
CA THR A 59 -28.27 -5.67 39.50
C THR A 59 -28.22 -6.86 38.54
N SER A 60 -27.79 -6.65 37.29
CA SER A 60 -27.83 -7.70 36.28
C SER A 60 -26.55 -8.54 36.33
N THR A 61 -26.68 -9.78 36.79
CA THR A 61 -25.57 -10.74 36.80
C THR A 61 -25.24 -11.15 35.37
N PHE A 62 -23.95 -11.27 35.05
CA PHE A 62 -23.41 -11.56 33.70
C PHE A 62 -24.12 -12.66 32.90
N GLN A 63 -24.82 -13.62 33.53
CA GLN A 63 -25.52 -14.74 32.89
C GLN A 63 -26.85 -14.38 32.20
N GLU A 64 -27.61 -13.38 32.66
CA GLU A 64 -28.90 -13.02 32.06
C GLU A 64 -28.77 -12.14 30.80
N LEU A 65 -27.61 -11.50 30.62
CA LEU A 65 -27.32 -10.58 29.51
C LEU A 65 -26.55 -11.26 28.35
N VAL A 66 -26.14 -12.52 28.51
CA VAL A 66 -25.33 -13.26 27.52
C VAL A 66 -26.03 -13.39 26.15
N PRO A 67 -27.33 -13.73 26.06
CA PRO A 67 -27.96 -13.94 24.76
C PRO A 67 -27.99 -12.67 23.90
N MET A 68 -28.30 -11.52 24.52
CA MET A 68 -28.38 -10.23 23.84
C MET A 68 -27.00 -9.69 23.46
N ASN A 69 -26.01 -9.78 24.37
CA ASN A 69 -24.64 -9.37 24.07
C ASN A 69 -23.99 -10.23 22.99
N ALA A 70 -24.34 -11.51 22.90
CA ALA A 70 -23.90 -12.37 21.80
C ALA A 70 -24.44 -11.88 20.44
N VAL A 71 -25.70 -11.47 20.37
CA VAL A 71 -26.29 -10.90 19.14
C VAL A 71 -25.56 -9.61 18.74
N PHE A 72 -25.28 -8.71 19.67
CA PHE A 72 -24.52 -7.48 19.38
C PHE A 72 -23.08 -7.74 18.97
N ALA A 73 -22.42 -8.73 19.57
CA ALA A 73 -21.09 -9.16 19.17
C ALA A 73 -21.07 -9.70 17.73
N VAL A 74 -22.09 -10.47 17.32
CA VAL A 74 -22.22 -10.98 15.94
C VAL A 74 -22.46 -9.83 14.95
N LEU A 75 -23.34 -8.88 15.27
CA LEU A 75 -23.59 -7.70 14.43
C LEU A 75 -22.32 -6.84 14.29
N GLY A 76 -21.60 -6.60 15.39
CA GLY A 76 -20.32 -5.89 15.38
C GLY A 76 -19.22 -6.61 14.60
N ALA A 77 -19.13 -7.94 14.73
CA ALA A 77 -18.21 -8.76 13.94
C ALA A 77 -18.53 -8.69 12.43
N GLY A 78 -19.82 -8.67 12.06
CA GLY A 78 -20.26 -8.48 10.68
C GLY A 78 -19.80 -7.15 10.08
N LEU A 79 -19.94 -6.05 10.83
CA LEU A 79 -19.40 -4.74 10.44
C LEU A 79 -17.88 -4.75 10.31
N GLY A 80 -17.16 -5.43 11.22
CA GLY A 80 -15.72 -5.62 11.13
C GLY A 80 -15.29 -6.36 9.85
N VAL A 81 -16.05 -7.37 9.42
CA VAL A 81 -15.83 -8.09 8.16
C VAL A 81 -16.04 -7.17 6.95
N VAL A 82 -17.12 -6.37 6.95
CA VAL A 82 -17.39 -5.40 5.88
C VAL A 82 -16.24 -4.41 5.76
N ILE A 83 -15.80 -3.80 6.86
CA ILE A 83 -14.65 -2.87 6.90
C ILE A 83 -13.37 -3.54 6.40
N PHE A 84 -13.12 -4.80 6.78
CA PHE A 84 -11.98 -5.57 6.28
C PHE A 84 -12.01 -5.73 4.76
N PHE A 85 -13.17 -6.06 4.17
CA PHE A 85 -13.31 -6.14 2.72
C PHE A 85 -13.16 -4.78 2.04
N TYR A 86 -13.74 -3.70 2.60
CA TYR A 86 -13.56 -2.33 2.08
C TYR A 86 -12.08 -1.91 2.06
N ASN A 87 -11.38 -2.08 3.18
CA ASN A 87 -9.95 -1.77 3.27
C ASN A 87 -9.13 -2.58 2.26
N ARG A 88 -9.50 -3.86 2.05
CA ARG A 88 -8.83 -4.76 1.13
C ARG A 88 -9.03 -4.38 -0.35
N ILE A 89 -10.20 -3.87 -0.70
CA ILE A 89 -10.50 -3.37 -2.05
C ILE A 89 -9.73 -2.06 -2.31
N ILE A 90 -9.53 -1.22 -1.29
CA ILE A 90 -8.84 0.07 -1.44
C ILE A 90 -7.31 -0.12 -1.57
N GLU A 91 -6.72 -1.11 -0.88
CA GLU A 91 -5.27 -1.40 -1.00
C GLU A 91 -4.82 -1.75 -2.43
N THR A 92 -5.71 -2.25 -3.28
CA THR A 92 -5.38 -2.56 -4.68
C THR A 92 -5.23 -1.31 -5.55
N GLU A 93 -5.98 -0.24 -5.28
CA GLU A 93 -5.97 0.98 -6.09
C GLU A 93 -4.86 1.98 -5.66
N GLN A 94 -4.45 1.97 -4.39
CA GLN A 94 -3.41 2.90 -3.91
C GLN A 94 -2.02 2.67 -4.52
N ARG A 95 -1.72 1.47 -5.05
CA ARG A 95 -0.43 1.18 -5.69
C ARG A 95 -0.22 1.97 -6.98
N ARG A 96 -1.29 2.33 -7.69
CA ARG A 96 -1.24 3.14 -8.91
C ARG A 96 -0.93 4.59 -8.59
N ALA A 97 -1.53 5.14 -7.52
CA ALA A 97 -1.27 6.51 -7.08
C ALA A 97 0.18 6.70 -6.61
N GLN A 98 0.72 5.77 -5.82
CA GLN A 98 2.13 5.81 -5.39
C GLN A 98 3.11 5.65 -6.57
N TRP A 99 2.73 4.92 -7.61
CA TRP A 99 3.54 4.80 -8.82
C TRP A 99 3.58 6.12 -9.60
N LEU A 100 2.45 6.81 -9.72
CA LEU A 100 2.36 8.12 -10.36
C LEU A 100 3.11 9.22 -9.58
N GLU A 101 3.05 9.20 -8.24
CA GLU A 101 3.84 10.12 -7.41
C GLU A 101 5.35 9.89 -7.54
N ARG A 102 5.81 8.64 -7.69
CA ARG A 102 7.23 8.37 -7.96
C ARG A 102 7.67 8.93 -9.30
N GLU A 103 6.83 8.81 -10.33
CA GLU A 103 7.11 9.38 -11.65
C GLU A 103 7.20 10.92 -11.59
N LEU A 104 6.36 11.56 -10.77
CA LEU A 104 6.29 13.03 -10.67
C LEU A 104 7.35 13.64 -9.74
N ASN A 105 7.84 12.89 -8.76
CA ASN A 105 8.64 13.40 -7.65
C ASN A 105 10.12 12.96 -7.67
N VAL A 106 10.55 12.19 -8.67
CA VAL A 106 11.98 12.10 -8.99
C VAL A 106 12.37 13.43 -9.62
N ASN A 107 12.82 14.35 -8.78
CA ASN A 107 13.54 15.53 -9.23
C ASN A 107 14.86 15.03 -9.86
N LEU A 108 14.79 14.64 -11.14
CA LEU A 108 15.92 14.13 -11.93
C LEU A 108 17.17 14.99 -11.76
N PRO A 109 17.09 16.34 -11.80
CA PRO A 109 18.22 17.20 -11.46
C PRO A 109 18.81 16.96 -10.06
N GLY A 110 17.97 16.77 -9.03
CA GLY A 110 18.44 16.46 -7.67
C GLY A 110 19.08 15.07 -7.55
N LEU A 111 18.56 14.09 -8.30
CA LEU A 111 19.13 12.74 -8.34
C LEU A 111 20.50 12.74 -9.04
N ILE A 112 20.61 13.47 -10.15
CA ILE A 112 21.88 13.68 -10.87
C ILE A 112 22.89 14.42 -9.98
N ALA A 113 22.46 15.45 -9.26
CA ALA A 113 23.31 16.21 -8.35
C ALA A 113 23.86 15.38 -7.17
N THR A 114 23.20 14.28 -6.81
CA THR A 114 23.69 13.35 -5.77
C THR A 114 24.89 12.53 -6.26
N GLY A 115 25.06 12.40 -7.58
CA GLY A 115 26.13 11.61 -8.20
C GLY A 115 25.93 10.10 -8.08
N GLU A 116 26.79 9.33 -8.76
CA GLU A 116 26.78 7.88 -8.68
C GLU A 116 27.04 7.37 -7.25
N ASN A 117 26.30 6.35 -6.84
CA ASN A 117 26.45 5.70 -5.54
C ASN A 117 26.05 4.22 -5.62
N GLU A 118 26.13 3.48 -4.50
CA GLU A 118 25.84 2.05 -4.46
C GLU A 118 24.43 1.65 -4.97
N ARG A 119 23.49 2.60 -5.04
CA ARG A 119 22.12 2.39 -5.50
C ARG A 119 21.75 3.24 -6.71
N LEU A 120 22.70 3.99 -7.28
CA LEU A 120 22.46 4.90 -8.39
C LEU A 120 23.64 4.85 -9.35
N GLU A 121 23.40 4.33 -10.55
CA GLU A 121 24.44 4.21 -11.57
C GLU A 121 24.05 5.02 -12.81
N PHE A 122 25.02 5.71 -13.41
CA PHE A 122 24.83 6.49 -14.63
C PHE A 122 25.47 5.76 -15.82
N LYS A 123 24.78 5.85 -16.95
CA LYS A 123 25.27 5.37 -18.24
C LYS A 123 24.89 6.37 -19.31
N SER A 124 25.89 6.75 -20.11
CA SER A 124 25.69 7.79 -21.14
C SER A 124 24.75 7.34 -22.25
N THR A 125 24.80 6.06 -22.62
CA THR A 125 24.03 5.48 -23.72
C THR A 125 23.74 4.00 -23.43
N LEU A 126 22.73 3.44 -24.10
CA LEU A 126 22.41 2.01 -24.02
C LEU A 126 23.33 1.18 -24.93
N ARG A 127 23.51 1.62 -26.18
CA ARG A 127 24.26 0.88 -27.22
C ARG A 127 25.03 1.78 -28.18
N TRP A 128 24.80 3.09 -28.16
CA TRP A 128 25.50 4.04 -29.02
C TRP A 128 26.88 4.39 -28.46
N ASN A 129 27.94 4.05 -29.18
CA ASN A 129 29.29 4.43 -28.80
C ASN A 129 29.56 5.88 -29.25
N LEU A 130 29.65 6.80 -28.29
CA LEU A 130 29.86 8.24 -28.54
C LEU A 130 31.20 8.56 -29.23
N ARG A 131 32.24 7.73 -29.02
CA ARG A 131 33.57 7.93 -29.61
C ARG A 131 33.62 7.43 -31.06
N GLU A 132 33.09 6.24 -31.29
CA GLU A 132 33.14 5.58 -32.60
C GLU A 132 31.95 5.93 -33.50
N LYS A 133 30.95 6.65 -32.96
CA LYS A 133 29.73 7.08 -33.65
C LYS A 133 29.03 5.91 -34.37
N ARG A 134 28.92 4.78 -33.68
CA ARG A 134 28.25 3.57 -34.17
C ARG A 134 27.60 2.81 -33.03
N ALA A 135 26.65 1.93 -33.38
CA ALA A 135 26.10 0.97 -32.43
C ALA A 135 27.15 -0.07 -32.03
N ASP A 136 27.25 -0.32 -30.73
CA ASP A 136 28.20 -1.23 -30.12
C ASP A 136 27.50 -2.16 -29.13
N LYS A 137 27.47 -3.45 -29.45
CA LYS A 137 26.87 -4.48 -28.60
C LYS A 137 27.62 -4.70 -27.30
N ALA A 138 28.90 -4.30 -27.22
CA ALA A 138 29.65 -4.40 -25.97
C ALA A 138 29.05 -3.48 -24.88
N LEU A 139 28.48 -2.33 -25.28
CA LEU A 139 27.81 -1.41 -24.35
C LEU A 139 26.52 -2.02 -23.77
N GLU A 140 25.79 -2.83 -24.55
CA GLU A 140 24.62 -3.54 -24.05
C GLU A 140 24.99 -4.48 -22.89
N GLN A 141 26.14 -5.15 -22.98
CA GLN A 141 26.63 -6.01 -21.89
C GLN A 141 27.01 -5.21 -20.63
N VAL A 142 27.49 -3.98 -20.78
CA VAL A 142 27.77 -3.08 -19.65
C VAL A 142 26.48 -2.71 -18.93
N ILE A 143 25.40 -2.41 -19.67
CA ILE A 143 24.07 -2.16 -19.09
C ILE A 143 23.58 -3.36 -18.30
N VAL A 144 23.67 -4.56 -18.87
CA VAL A 144 23.27 -5.80 -18.17
C VAL A 144 24.07 -6.00 -16.88
N LYS A 145 25.38 -5.80 -16.91
CA LYS A 145 26.23 -5.91 -15.71
C LYS A 145 25.84 -4.89 -14.64
N SER A 146 25.48 -3.68 -15.04
CA SER A 146 25.02 -2.62 -14.13
C SER A 146 23.70 -3.03 -13.46
N ILE A 147 22.73 -3.49 -14.25
CA ILE A 147 21.45 -4.00 -13.75
C ILE A 147 21.67 -5.19 -12.80
N ALA A 148 22.49 -6.15 -13.18
CA ALA A 148 22.84 -7.29 -12.35
C ALA A 148 23.53 -6.87 -11.04
N GLY A 149 24.43 -5.88 -11.09
CA GLY A 149 25.07 -5.28 -9.92
C GLY A 149 24.05 -4.69 -8.95
N LEU A 150 23.16 -3.83 -9.44
CA LEU A 150 22.10 -3.22 -8.64
C LEU A 150 21.16 -4.29 -8.04
N MET A 151 20.80 -5.32 -8.83
CA MET A 151 19.96 -6.44 -8.37
C MET A 151 20.65 -7.31 -7.31
N ASN A 152 21.96 -7.53 -7.42
CA ASN A 152 22.75 -8.32 -6.46
C ASN A 152 22.99 -7.56 -5.15
N HIS A 153 22.86 -6.24 -5.15
CA HIS A 153 22.93 -5.40 -3.95
C HIS A 153 21.53 -5.19 -3.33
N ARG A 154 21.25 -3.99 -2.79
CA ARG A 154 19.96 -3.66 -2.14
C ARG A 154 18.92 -3.13 -3.14
N GLY A 155 19.09 -3.41 -4.43
CA GLY A 155 18.38 -2.72 -5.50
C GLY A 155 18.93 -1.31 -5.75
N GLY A 156 18.38 -0.63 -6.75
CA GLY A 156 18.76 0.75 -7.08
C GLY A 156 18.14 1.22 -8.39
N SER A 157 18.66 2.34 -8.88
CA SER A 157 18.24 3.02 -10.11
C SER A 157 19.40 3.12 -11.09
N LEU A 158 19.13 2.85 -12.36
CA LEU A 158 20.06 3.06 -13.47
C LEU A 158 19.52 4.21 -14.33
N LEU A 159 20.29 5.28 -14.50
CA LEU A 159 19.94 6.38 -15.41
C LEU A 159 20.72 6.21 -16.70
N ILE A 160 20.00 6.08 -17.82
CA ILE A 160 20.57 5.98 -19.17
C ILE A 160 20.33 7.30 -19.90
N GLY A 161 21.37 7.82 -20.56
CA GLY A 161 21.36 9.16 -21.16
C GLY A 161 21.95 10.24 -20.27
N VAL A 162 22.72 9.86 -19.24
CA VAL A 162 23.43 10.80 -18.35
C VAL A 162 24.91 10.42 -18.35
N SER A 163 25.79 11.40 -18.56
CA SER A 163 27.24 11.18 -18.48
C SER A 163 27.70 10.95 -17.05
N ASP A 164 28.90 10.40 -16.90
CA ASP A 164 29.55 10.24 -15.60
C ASP A 164 29.77 11.59 -14.88
N THR A 165 29.74 12.71 -15.62
CA THR A 165 29.81 14.08 -15.10
C THR A 165 28.45 14.63 -14.66
N GLY A 166 27.36 13.91 -14.89
CA GLY A 166 25.99 14.34 -14.61
C GLY A 166 25.35 15.17 -15.72
N ASP A 167 25.96 15.25 -16.91
CA ASP A 167 25.38 15.96 -18.04
C ASP A 167 24.32 15.09 -18.73
N ALA A 168 23.15 15.67 -19.03
CA ALA A 168 22.09 14.98 -19.76
C ALA A 168 22.45 14.85 -21.25
N VAL A 169 23.01 13.70 -21.63
CA VAL A 169 23.34 13.32 -23.02
C VAL A 169 22.06 12.97 -23.80
N GLY A 170 21.06 12.38 -23.12
CA GLY A 170 19.82 11.90 -23.69
C GLY A 170 19.95 10.56 -24.44
N ILE A 171 18.83 10.05 -24.94
CA ILE A 171 18.72 8.73 -25.59
C ILE A 171 18.48 8.82 -27.10
N SER A 172 18.53 10.01 -27.69
CA SER A 172 18.20 10.24 -29.10
C SER A 172 19.07 9.39 -30.05
N ALA A 173 20.38 9.37 -29.82
CA ALA A 173 21.33 8.59 -30.61
C ALA A 173 21.08 7.08 -30.50
N ASP A 174 20.68 6.57 -29.32
CA ASP A 174 20.30 5.18 -29.15
C ASP A 174 19.04 4.86 -29.95
N CYS A 175 18.00 5.71 -29.86
CA CYS A 175 16.75 5.56 -30.58
C CYS A 175 16.95 5.49 -32.11
N GLU A 176 17.90 6.26 -32.66
CA GLU A 176 18.20 6.25 -34.10
C GLU A 176 18.72 4.90 -34.61
N THR A 177 19.35 4.10 -33.74
CA THR A 177 19.85 2.76 -34.06
C THR A 177 18.76 1.67 -34.08
N LEU A 178 17.55 1.99 -33.63
CA LEU A 178 16.46 1.04 -33.44
C LEU A 178 15.48 1.06 -34.61
N ARG A 179 14.76 -0.06 -34.79
CA ARG A 179 13.72 -0.18 -35.82
C ARG A 179 12.59 0.85 -35.60
N HIS A 180 12.23 1.07 -34.34
CA HIS A 180 11.30 2.11 -33.92
C HIS A 180 12.11 3.23 -33.23
N LYS A 181 12.19 4.39 -33.87
CA LYS A 181 13.02 5.52 -33.44
C LYS A 181 12.31 6.39 -32.40
N ASN A 182 11.75 5.77 -31.36
CA ASN A 182 10.99 6.43 -30.30
C ASN A 182 11.29 5.80 -28.93
N ALA A 183 10.75 6.40 -27.86
CA ALA A 183 10.91 5.91 -26.50
C ALA A 183 10.44 4.46 -26.33
N ASP A 184 9.30 4.09 -26.93
CA ASP A 184 8.78 2.72 -26.88
C ASP A 184 9.77 1.71 -27.52
N GLY A 185 10.42 2.10 -28.62
CA GLY A 185 11.45 1.30 -29.26
C GLY A 185 12.65 1.08 -28.34
N PHE A 186 13.07 2.12 -27.63
CA PHE A 186 14.14 2.05 -26.64
C PHE A 186 13.79 1.14 -25.46
N GLU A 187 12.61 1.28 -24.89
CA GLU A 187 12.14 0.43 -23.78
C GLU A 187 12.11 -1.05 -24.19
N ARG A 188 11.58 -1.35 -25.38
CA ARG A 188 11.58 -2.72 -25.93
C ARG A 188 12.99 -3.27 -26.11
N ALA A 189 13.91 -2.48 -26.66
CA ALA A 189 15.30 -2.89 -26.83
C ALA A 189 15.97 -3.19 -25.48
N LEU A 190 15.75 -2.35 -24.47
CA LEU A 190 16.25 -2.59 -23.11
C LEU A 190 15.69 -3.88 -22.52
N MET A 191 14.38 -4.11 -22.64
CA MET A 191 13.73 -5.34 -22.16
C MET A 191 14.26 -6.58 -22.88
N ASP A 192 14.47 -6.50 -24.19
CA ASP A 192 15.03 -7.60 -24.99
C ASP A 192 16.49 -7.91 -24.58
N ILE A 193 17.31 -6.90 -24.31
CA ILE A 193 18.69 -7.07 -23.83
C ILE A 193 18.68 -7.79 -22.46
N VAL A 194 17.84 -7.35 -21.53
CA VAL A 194 17.75 -7.95 -20.19
C VAL A 194 17.21 -9.39 -20.26
N ARG A 195 16.25 -9.66 -21.16
CA ARG A 195 15.66 -10.99 -21.33
C ARG A 195 16.60 -11.99 -22.01
N SER A 196 17.49 -11.52 -22.88
CA SER A 196 18.36 -12.37 -23.69
C SER A 196 19.67 -12.79 -23.00
N CYS A 197 19.83 -12.42 -21.73
CA CYS A 197 20.95 -12.78 -20.87
C CYS A 197 20.72 -14.07 -20.07
#